data_AF-A0A523T1C4-F1
#
_entry.id   AF-A0A523T1C4-F1
#
_cell.length_a   1.000
_cell.length_b   1.000
_cell.length_c   1.000
_cell.angle_alpha   90.00
_cell.angle_beta   90.00
_cell.angle_gamma   90.00
#
_symmetry.space_group_name_H-M   'P 1'
#
loop_
_entity.id
_entity.type
_entity.pdbx_description
1 polymer ?
#
loop_
_entity_poly.entity_id
_entity_poly.type
_entity_poly.pdbx_seq_one_letter_code
_entity_poly.pdbx_strand_id
1 'polypeptide(L)'
;MRQKLDKKWAAFLLTLPESGMGYQRIDLFFADRSMLHDIVAYNAEEIEIPSQYSDKEVTKIQIHKNKPSSHNTQSTATTGEDARNAKTGWKGSG
;
A
#
# COMPACT_ATOMS: atom_id res chain seq x y z
N MET A 1 -21.68 2.42 -5.67
CA MET A 1 -22.33 1.63 -6.77
C MET A 1 -21.24 0.93 -7.56
N ARG A 2 -21.53 -0.21 -8.19
CA ARG A 2 -20.57 -0.90 -9.06
C ARG A 2 -20.75 -0.45 -10.51
N GLN A 3 -19.63 -0.15 -11.15
CA GLN A 3 -19.60 0.25 -12.55
C GLN A 3 -18.52 -0.54 -13.29
N LYS A 4 -18.84 -0.94 -14.52
CA LYS A 4 -17.89 -1.61 -15.40
C LYS A 4 -16.89 -0.60 -15.96
N LEU A 5 -15.61 -0.95 -15.86
CA LEU A 5 -14.51 -0.18 -16.43
C LEU A 5 -14.51 -0.29 -17.95
N ASP A 6 -14.06 0.77 -18.62
CA ASP A 6 -13.76 0.68 -20.05
C ASP A 6 -12.71 -0.41 -20.31
N LYS A 7 -12.83 -1.08 -21.46
CA LYS A 7 -11.90 -2.14 -21.88
C LYS A 7 -10.43 -1.68 -21.88
N LYS A 8 -10.18 -0.41 -22.21
CA LYS A 8 -8.82 0.18 -22.19
C LYS A 8 -8.20 0.12 -20.80
N TRP A 9 -9.01 0.38 -19.77
CA TRP A 9 -8.58 0.42 -18.39
C TRP A 9 -8.50 -0.97 -17.77
N ALA A 10 -9.44 -1.87 -18.12
CA ALA A 10 -9.35 -3.26 -17.73
C ALA A 10 -8.08 -3.92 -18.27
N ALA A 11 -7.75 -3.69 -19.55
CA ALA A 11 -6.51 -4.16 -20.15
C ALA A 11 -5.28 -3.59 -19.43
N PHE A 12 -5.29 -2.31 -19.07
CA PHE A 12 -4.21 -1.71 -18.28
C PHE A 12 -4.05 -2.37 -16.90
N LEU A 13 -5.15 -2.57 -16.16
CA LEU A 13 -5.12 -3.21 -14.84
C LEU A 13 -4.63 -4.66 -14.87
N LEU A 14 -4.90 -5.39 -15.96
CA LEU A 14 -4.39 -6.75 -16.18
C LEU A 14 -2.88 -6.80 -16.45
N THR A 15 -2.27 -5.69 -16.89
CA THR A 15 -0.79 -5.62 -17.03
C THR A 15 -0.07 -5.38 -15.71
N LEU A 16 -0.81 -5.05 -14.65
CA LEU A 16 -0.24 -4.74 -13.34
C LEU A 16 -0.18 -6.02 -12.50
N PRO A 17 0.83 -6.15 -11.62
CA PRO A 17 0.97 -7.33 -10.77
C PRO A 17 -0.27 -7.48 -9.88
N GLU A 18 -0.96 -8.61 -10.03
CA GLU A 18 -2.12 -8.92 -9.20
C GLU A 18 -1.70 -9.12 -7.74
N SER A 19 -2.54 -8.65 -6.82
CA SER A 19 -2.33 -8.82 -5.38
C SER A 19 -2.55 -10.26 -4.89
N GLY A 20 -2.93 -11.18 -5.80
CA GLY A 20 -3.32 -12.56 -5.47
C GLY A 20 -4.68 -12.70 -4.78
N MET A 21 -5.39 -11.59 -4.52
CA MET A 21 -6.67 -11.56 -3.77
C MET A 21 -7.91 -11.28 -4.65
N GLY A 22 -7.76 -11.19 -5.98
CA GLY A 22 -8.87 -10.93 -6.91
C GLY A 22 -9.37 -9.48 -6.96
N TYR A 23 -8.68 -8.55 -6.28
CA TYR A 23 -8.94 -7.12 -6.36
C TYR A 23 -7.67 -6.29 -6.26
N GLN A 24 -7.73 -5.06 -6.78
CA GLN A 24 -6.65 -4.08 -6.73
C GLN A 24 -7.16 -2.76 -6.15
N ARG A 25 -6.34 -2.08 -5.35
CA ARG A 25 -6.62 -0.71 -4.88
C ARG A 25 -6.03 0.29 -5.86
N ILE A 26 -6.85 1.23 -6.33
CA ILE A 26 -6.49 2.19 -7.37
C ILE A 26 -6.93 3.61 -7.03
N ASP A 27 -6.23 4.58 -7.60
CA ASP A 27 -6.63 5.97 -7.64
C ASP A 27 -7.15 6.30 -9.05
N LEU A 28 -8.32 6.95 -9.12
CA LEU A 28 -8.98 7.36 -10.35
C LEU A 28 -8.86 8.87 -10.55
N PHE A 29 -8.49 9.28 -11.75
CA PHE A 29 -8.40 10.67 -12.16
C PHE A 29 -9.44 10.93 -13.25
N PHE A 30 -10.22 12.00 -13.09
CA PHE A 30 -11.29 12.36 -14.01
C PHE A 30 -10.95 13.58 -14.86
N ALA A 31 -11.69 13.79 -15.95
CA ALA A 31 -11.49 14.92 -16.87
C ALA A 31 -11.68 16.30 -16.22
N ASP A 32 -12.54 16.39 -15.19
CA ASP A 32 -12.79 17.61 -14.41
C ASP A 32 -11.67 17.90 -13.39
N ARG A 33 -10.55 17.17 -13.43
CA ARG A 33 -9.44 17.21 -12.48
C ARG A 33 -9.79 16.73 -11.08
N SER A 34 -10.98 16.17 -10.87
CA SER A 34 -11.30 15.49 -9.62
C SER A 34 -10.56 14.15 -9.54
N MET A 35 -10.35 13.69 -8.30
CA MET A 35 -9.66 12.44 -8.03
C MET A 35 -10.41 11.65 -6.96
N LEU A 36 -10.46 10.33 -7.14
CA LEU A 36 -10.95 9.38 -6.14
C LEU A 36 -9.79 8.49 -5.72
N HIS A 37 -9.53 8.46 -4.42
CA HIS A 37 -8.46 7.66 -3.83
C HIS A 37 -8.97 6.36 -3.22
N ASP A 38 -8.09 5.36 -3.18
CA ASP A 38 -8.32 4.08 -2.48
C ASP A 38 -9.60 3.37 -2.93
N ILE A 39 -9.80 3.30 -4.25
CA ILE A 39 -10.94 2.63 -4.86
C ILE A 39 -10.61 1.16 -5.11
N VAL A 40 -11.57 0.28 -4.81
CA VAL A 40 -11.43 -1.14 -5.08
C VAL A 40 -11.86 -1.43 -6.51
N ALA A 41 -10.95 -2.02 -7.28
CA ALA A 41 -11.20 -2.61 -8.58
C ALA A 41 -11.25 -4.14 -8.46
N TYR A 42 -12.42 -4.73 -8.70
CA TYR A 42 -12.66 -6.17 -8.66
C TYR A 42 -12.38 -6.79 -10.04
N ASN A 43 -11.61 -7.88 -10.06
CA ASN A 43 -11.26 -8.63 -11.27
C ASN A 43 -10.70 -7.76 -12.43
N ALA A 44 -10.14 -6.59 -12.12
CA ALA A 44 -9.75 -5.57 -13.11
C ALA A 44 -10.91 -5.08 -14.03
N GLU A 45 -12.17 -5.46 -13.79
CA GLU A 45 -13.30 -5.13 -14.65
C GLU A 45 -14.32 -4.20 -13.99
N GLU A 46 -14.48 -4.25 -12.67
CA GLU A 46 -15.52 -3.51 -11.96
C GLU A 46 -14.90 -2.62 -10.90
N ILE A 47 -15.39 -1.38 -10.80
CA ILE A 47 -15.00 -0.45 -9.72
C ILE A 47 -16.21 -0.07 -8.89
N GLU A 48 -15.94 0.18 -7.61
CA GLU A 48 -16.94 0.69 -6.68
C GLU A 48 -16.72 2.18 -6.42
N ILE A 49 -17.58 3.02 -6.99
CA ILE A 49 -17.49 4.48 -6.86
C ILE A 49 -18.83 5.09 -6.40
N PRO A 50 -18.81 6.31 -5.83
CA PRO A 50 -20.03 7.06 -5.55
C PRO A 50 -20.75 7.44 -6.85
N SER A 51 -22.08 7.48 -6.83
CA SER A 51 -22.90 7.77 -8.01
C SER A 51 -22.60 9.12 -8.66
N GLN A 52 -22.13 10.11 -7.90
CA GLN A 52 -21.73 11.41 -8.44
C GLN A 52 -20.52 11.37 -9.40
N TYR A 53 -19.81 10.24 -9.47
CA TYR A 53 -18.68 10.03 -10.38
C TYR A 53 -18.98 9.02 -11.50
N SER A 54 -20.19 8.43 -11.55
CA SER A 54 -20.50 7.36 -12.52
C SER A 54 -20.43 7.82 -13.97
N ASP A 55 -20.82 9.07 -14.19
CA ASP A 55 -20.93 9.65 -15.53
C ASP A 55 -19.67 10.43 -15.92
N LYS A 56 -18.65 10.40 -15.06
CA LYS A 56 -17.39 11.12 -15.30
C LYS A 56 -16.42 10.27 -16.08
N GLU A 57 -15.82 10.88 -17.09
CA GLU A 57 -14.77 10.22 -17.87
C GLU A 57 -13.49 10.07 -17.04
N VAL A 58 -13.04 8.82 -16.89
CA VAL A 58 -11.74 8.48 -16.31
C VAL A 58 -10.64 8.74 -17.33
N THR A 59 -9.73 9.65 -17.00
CA THR A 59 -8.60 10.04 -17.84
C THR A 59 -7.32 9.31 -17.48
N LYS A 60 -7.18 8.85 -16.23
CA LYS A 60 -6.01 8.11 -15.76
C LYS A 60 -6.34 7.23 -14.57
N ILE A 61 -5.67 6.08 -14.49
CA ILE A 61 -5.70 5.16 -13.36
C ILE A 61 -4.28 4.95 -12.84
N GLN A 62 -4.13 4.90 -11.51
CA GLN A 62 -2.86 4.54 -10.87
C GLN A 62 -3.11 3.49 -9.78
N ILE A 63 -2.15 2.60 -9.55
CA ILE A 63 -2.19 1.73 -8.36
C ILE A 63 -2.09 2.60 -7.12
N HIS A 64 -3.04 2.42 -6.22
CA HIS A 64 -3.00 3.07 -4.92
C HIS A 64 -1.79 2.52 -4.17
N LYS A 65 -0.77 3.37 -4.00
CA LYS A 65 0.37 3.00 -3.18
C LYS A 65 -0.08 3.07 -1.74
N ASN A 66 -0.27 1.91 -1.12
CA ASN A 66 -0.31 1.83 0.34
C ASN A 66 1.00 2.47 0.80
N LYS A 67 0.93 3.68 1.41
CA LYS A 67 2.07 4.14 2.19
C LYS A 67 2.30 3.01 3.20
N PRO A 68 3.52 2.44 3.30
CA PRO A 68 3.80 1.56 4.41
C PRO A 68 3.46 2.36 5.65
N SER A 69 2.44 1.92 6.38
CA SER A 69 2.09 2.47 7.68
C SER A 69 3.39 2.56 8.45
N SER A 70 3.79 3.77 8.87
CA SER A 70 5.00 4.01 9.66
C SER A 70 4.92 3.44 11.09
N HIS A 71 4.20 2.33 11.27
CA HIS A 71 4.11 1.56 12.50
C HIS A 71 4.52 0.12 12.22
N ASN A 72 5.83 -0.09 12.17
CA ASN A 72 6.54 -0.99 13.09
C ASN A 72 7.95 -1.20 12.53
N THR A 73 8.78 -0.15 12.61
CA THR A 73 10.23 -0.37 12.65
C THR A 73 10.52 -0.94 14.03
N GLN A 74 10.23 -2.23 14.24
CA GLN A 74 10.82 -2.95 15.34
C GLN A 74 12.29 -3.09 14.96
N SER A 75 13.06 -2.09 15.35
CA SER A 75 14.51 -2.07 15.30
C SER A 75 15.01 -3.32 16.00
N THR A 76 15.33 -4.36 15.24
CA THR A 76 16.26 -5.39 15.70
C THR A 76 17.65 -4.74 15.67
N ALA A 77 17.88 -3.85 16.66
CA ALA A 77 19.21 -3.50 17.07
C ALA A 77 19.79 -4.76 17.72
N THR A 78 20.36 -5.65 16.91
CA THR A 78 21.32 -6.62 17.38
C THR A 78 22.57 -5.82 17.74
N THR A 79 22.56 -5.24 18.94
CA THR A 79 23.74 -4.62 19.52
C THR A 79 24.76 -5.73 19.75
N GLY A 80 25.72 -5.83 18.84
CA GLY A 80 27.01 -6.41 19.16
C GLY A 80 27.65 -5.52 20.22
N GLU A 81 27.58 -5.93 21.48
CA GLU A 81 28.31 -5.31 22.57
C GLU A 81 29.45 -6.23 23.00
N ASP A 82 30.50 -6.25 22.17
CA ASP A 82 31.84 -6.59 22.62
C ASP A 82 32.39 -5.36 23.36
N ALA A 83 32.27 -5.32 24.68
CA ALA A 83 32.98 -4.38 25.53
C ALA A 83 33.11 -4.91 26.96
N ARG A 84 34.22 -5.62 27.19
CA ARG A 84 35.20 -5.36 28.27
C ARG A 84 34.68 -4.56 29.47
N ASN A 85 34.73 -5.18 30.66
CA ASN A 85 35.33 -4.66 31.91
C ASN A 85 34.54 -5.10 33.15
N ALA A 86 35.13 -6.00 33.94
CA ALA A 86 34.84 -6.09 35.37
C ALA A 86 36.14 -6.27 36.14
N LYS A 87 36.84 -5.15 36.37
CA LYS A 87 37.64 -4.97 37.59
C LYS A 87 36.72 -5.09 38.80
N THR A 88 36.96 -6.05 39.69
CA THR A 88 36.82 -5.81 41.13
C THR A 88 37.94 -6.55 41.87
N GLY A 89 38.73 -5.78 42.61
CA GLY A 89 39.60 -6.31 43.64
C GLY A 89 38.87 -6.29 44.99
N TRP A 90 39.37 -7.17 45.86
CA TRP A 90 39.60 -7.04 47.31
C TRP A 90 38.81 -7.91 48.31
N LYS A 91 39.62 -8.40 49.29
CA LYS A 91 39.36 -9.12 50.56
C LYS A 91 38.85 -10.56 50.40
N GLY A 92 39.36 -11.60 51.07
CA GLY A 92 40.17 -11.70 52.29
C GLY A 92 39.64 -12.90 53.11
N SER A 93 40.52 -13.54 53.87
CA SER A 93 40.27 -14.55 54.92
C SER A 93 40.22 -16.03 54.50
N GLY A 94 41.09 -16.82 55.14
CA GLY A 94 41.14 -18.28 55.09
C GLY A 94 42.56 -18.79 55.34
#